data_AF-A0A3N5MH45-F1
#
_entry.id   AF-A0A3N5MH45-F1
#
_cell.length_a   1.000
_cell.length_b   1.000
_cell.length_c   1.000
_cell.angle_alpha   90.00
_cell.angle_beta   90.00
_cell.angle_gamma   90.00
#
_symmetry.space_group_name_H-M   'P 1'
#
loop_
_entity.id
_entity.type
_entity.pdbx_description
1 polymer ?
#
loop_
_entity_poly.entity_id
_entity_poly.type
_entity_poly.pdbx_seq_one_letter_code
_entity_poly.pdbx_strand_id
1 'polypeptide(L)'
;MIKLSFKRILLVFIILMVQSCAISPENDAQPTTDTSNSTSIPQTGAESSIVIQDHIVQDQTVMVEEVNSIGAGWVVVYASENGTPGTILGYTPVQSGLNEDVTITIDTDLATPEIYAILHTDQGEAGAFEFPGLDIPVIQNGKMVAETLQTEAVVQITETPEPPSEPPDSGSVTGQGEPISPSGVSVKVDDQAIREDGVVIVQEVVSLGPGWIVIYSDEEGHPAEVIGFMSVPDGASQNVEVNVDPGKVTAELYALLHVDKGQVGTYENPGEDTPVLTEISAVLDRFETTPTGAAANTHEDVDTPRVVVVEQPLRGDTLKVAEAVSDGTGWLGVHVVAPDGSIGSAIGSLLLEDGMNSDLAVKLDHGRATETM
;
A
#
# COMPACT_ATOMS: atom_id res chain seq x y z
N MET A 1 -29.06 -17.74 68.81
CA MET A 1 -30.08 -16.77 68.37
C MET A 1 -29.42 -15.70 67.52
N ILE A 2 -29.87 -15.59 66.26
CA ILE A 2 -29.97 -14.36 65.41
C ILE A 2 -28.65 -13.62 65.08
N LYS A 3 -28.34 -13.18 63.85
CA LYS A 3 -28.72 -13.38 62.43
C LYS A 3 -27.66 -12.53 61.69
N LEU A 4 -26.95 -13.05 60.69
CA LEU A 4 -26.30 -12.19 59.69
C LEU A 4 -26.90 -12.52 58.32
N SER A 5 -27.45 -11.48 57.68
CA SER A 5 -28.21 -11.52 56.45
C SER A 5 -27.28 -11.47 55.24
N PHE A 6 -27.25 -12.53 54.43
CA PHE A 6 -26.68 -12.50 53.07
C PHE A 6 -27.73 -11.98 52.07
N LYS A 7 -27.44 -10.84 51.43
CA LYS A 7 -28.18 -10.39 50.25
C LYS A 7 -27.47 -10.95 49.01
N ARG A 8 -28.18 -11.81 48.26
CA ARG A 8 -27.77 -12.38 46.98
C ARG A 8 -28.09 -11.37 45.87
N ILE A 9 -27.12 -11.05 45.02
CA ILE A 9 -27.29 -10.42 43.70
C ILE A 9 -26.35 -11.21 42.78
N LEU A 10 -26.86 -12.31 42.21
CA LEU A 10 -27.35 -12.44 40.82
C LEU A 10 -26.23 -12.22 39.79
N LEU A 11 -25.50 -13.30 39.53
CA LEU A 11 -24.62 -13.50 38.40
C LEU A 11 -25.50 -14.05 37.26
N VAL A 12 -25.67 -13.29 36.18
CA VAL A 12 -26.44 -13.69 35.00
C VAL A 12 -25.50 -14.41 34.03
N PHE A 13 -25.63 -15.73 33.96
CA PHE A 13 -25.12 -16.55 32.86
C PHE A 13 -26.23 -16.66 31.80
N ILE A 14 -25.99 -16.15 30.59
CA ILE A 14 -26.83 -16.42 29.43
C ILE A 14 -26.18 -17.57 28.64
N ILE A 15 -26.80 -18.74 28.75
CA ILE A 15 -26.60 -19.89 27.85
C ILE A 15 -27.80 -19.86 26.89
N LEU A 16 -27.56 -19.76 25.58
CA LEU A 16 -28.60 -19.95 24.56
C LEU A 16 -28.28 -21.16 23.69
N MET A 17 -29.28 -22.04 23.59
CA MET A 17 -29.22 -23.40 23.05
C MET A 17 -29.28 -23.45 21.52
N VAL A 18 -28.56 -24.44 20.98
CA VAL A 18 -28.63 -24.93 19.60
C VAL A 18 -29.96 -25.67 19.39
N GLN A 19 -30.66 -25.41 18.28
CA GLN A 19 -31.75 -26.27 17.81
C GLN A 19 -31.31 -27.04 16.56
N SER A 20 -31.18 -28.36 16.72
CA SER A 20 -31.24 -29.32 15.62
C SER A 20 -32.67 -29.42 15.11
N CYS A 21 -32.88 -29.19 13.82
CA CYS A 21 -34.04 -29.73 13.10
C CYS A 21 -33.64 -31.05 12.45
N ALA A 22 -34.20 -32.15 12.94
CA ALA A 22 -34.21 -33.44 12.25
C ALA A 22 -35.57 -33.63 11.57
N ILE A 23 -35.59 -33.82 10.26
CA ILE A 23 -36.74 -34.32 9.49
C ILE A 23 -36.28 -35.51 8.62
N SER A 24 -37.20 -36.48 8.55
CA SER A 24 -37.08 -37.91 8.20
C SER A 24 -36.83 -38.22 6.70
N PRO A 25 -36.42 -39.46 6.34
CA PRO A 25 -36.11 -39.84 4.95
C PRO A 25 -37.32 -40.48 4.25
N GLU A 26 -37.55 -40.15 2.98
CA GLU A 26 -38.24 -41.05 2.04
C GLU A 26 -37.77 -40.81 0.60
N ASN A 27 -37.80 -41.89 -0.18
CA ASN A 27 -36.89 -42.28 -1.23
C ASN A 27 -37.50 -42.15 -2.64
N ASP A 28 -36.64 -42.33 -3.66
CA ASP A 28 -36.91 -42.62 -5.08
C ASP A 28 -36.93 -41.46 -6.10
N ALA A 29 -35.76 -41.17 -6.67
CA ALA A 29 -35.43 -41.55 -8.07
C ALA A 29 -34.04 -41.02 -8.47
N GLN A 30 -33.09 -41.93 -8.72
CA GLN A 30 -31.82 -41.66 -9.44
C GLN A 30 -31.99 -42.03 -10.93
N PRO A 31 -31.35 -41.28 -11.86
CA PRO A 31 -30.22 -41.83 -12.61
C PRO A 31 -29.05 -40.83 -12.70
N THR A 32 -27.90 -41.17 -12.11
CA THR A 32 -26.62 -41.53 -12.78
C THR A 32 -25.62 -40.38 -12.85
N THR A 33 -24.71 -40.40 -11.87
CA THR A 33 -23.25 -40.23 -12.01
C THR A 33 -22.73 -39.34 -13.13
N ASP A 34 -22.21 -38.17 -12.77
CA ASP A 34 -20.84 -37.85 -13.17
C ASP A 34 -20.06 -37.24 -11.99
N THR A 35 -18.96 -37.90 -11.67
CA THR A 35 -18.08 -37.58 -10.55
C THR A 35 -17.08 -36.54 -11.05
N SER A 36 -17.37 -35.25 -10.87
CA SER A 36 -16.31 -34.23 -10.82
C SER A 36 -16.03 -33.94 -9.36
N ASN A 37 -15.07 -34.68 -8.85
CA ASN A 37 -14.46 -34.51 -7.55
C ASN A 37 -13.69 -33.19 -7.55
N SER A 38 -14.39 -32.07 -7.32
CA SER A 38 -13.76 -30.79 -7.02
C SER A 38 -13.18 -30.88 -5.61
N THR A 39 -11.94 -31.35 -5.55
CA THR A 39 -11.10 -31.21 -4.36
C THR A 39 -10.83 -29.72 -4.21
N SER A 40 -11.58 -29.06 -3.35
CA SER A 40 -11.22 -27.74 -2.81
C SER A 40 -9.90 -27.90 -2.05
N ILE A 41 -8.79 -27.71 -2.74
CA ILE A 41 -7.49 -27.51 -2.13
C ILE A 41 -7.52 -26.15 -1.41
N PRO A 42 -7.07 -26.06 -0.15
CA PRO A 42 -6.90 -24.79 0.52
C PRO A 42 -5.84 -23.96 -0.24
N GLN A 43 -6.30 -22.88 -0.86
CA GLN A 43 -5.49 -21.92 -1.60
C GLN A 43 -4.52 -21.23 -0.63
N THR A 44 -3.24 -21.58 -0.77
CA THR A 44 -2.14 -20.90 -0.08
C THR A 44 -1.56 -19.92 -1.09
N GLY A 45 -1.77 -18.61 -0.90
CA GLY A 45 -1.10 -17.49 -1.58
C GLY A 45 -0.82 -17.66 -3.07
N ALA A 46 -1.86 -17.61 -3.93
CA ALA A 46 -1.65 -17.59 -5.37
C ALA A 46 -1.43 -16.14 -5.83
N GLU A 47 -0.22 -15.83 -6.30
CA GLU A 47 0.15 -14.55 -6.90
C GLU A 47 -0.72 -14.26 -8.15
N SER A 48 -1.04 -12.99 -8.43
CA SER A 48 -1.70 -12.61 -9.67
C SER A 48 -0.80 -12.86 -10.88
N SER A 49 -1.32 -13.43 -11.95
CA SER A 49 -0.54 -13.77 -13.15
C SER A 49 -1.36 -13.71 -14.42
N ILE A 50 -0.68 -13.42 -15.53
CA ILE A 50 -1.21 -13.54 -16.89
C ILE A 50 -0.28 -14.44 -17.69
N VAL A 51 -0.84 -15.36 -18.48
CA VAL A 51 -0.08 -16.28 -19.33
C VAL A 51 -0.67 -16.26 -20.73
N ILE A 52 0.19 -16.07 -21.73
CA ILE A 52 -0.18 -15.99 -23.14
C ILE A 52 0.68 -16.97 -23.92
N GLN A 53 0.09 -18.05 -24.44
CA GLN A 53 0.79 -19.05 -25.26
C GLN A 53 0.56 -18.87 -26.76
N ASP A 54 -0.63 -18.46 -27.19
CA ASP A 54 -1.00 -18.42 -28.61
C ASP A 54 -1.65 -17.07 -28.93
N HIS A 55 -0.88 -16.17 -29.58
CA HIS A 55 -1.39 -14.87 -29.98
C HIS A 55 -1.96 -14.97 -31.39
N ILE A 56 -3.26 -14.80 -31.52
CA ILE A 56 -3.89 -14.64 -32.82
C ILE A 56 -4.39 -13.20 -32.87
N VAL A 57 -3.62 -12.29 -33.49
CA VAL A 57 -4.16 -11.00 -33.96
C VAL A 57 -4.81 -11.24 -35.33
N GLN A 58 -5.77 -12.15 -35.34
CA GLN A 58 -6.61 -12.49 -36.48
C GLN A 58 -8.04 -12.38 -35.96
N ASP A 59 -8.93 -11.76 -36.74
CA ASP A 59 -10.32 -11.52 -36.35
C ASP A 59 -10.55 -10.54 -35.17
N GLN A 60 -9.64 -9.58 -34.96
CA GLN A 60 -9.77 -8.47 -33.97
C GLN A 60 -9.81 -8.95 -32.50
N THR A 61 -9.20 -10.08 -32.17
CA THR A 61 -9.15 -10.59 -30.81
C THR A 61 -7.73 -10.79 -30.30
N VAL A 62 -7.58 -10.84 -28.98
CA VAL A 62 -6.42 -11.34 -28.25
C VAL A 62 -6.91 -12.46 -27.34
N MET A 63 -6.24 -13.60 -27.34
CA MET A 63 -6.54 -14.73 -26.47
C MET A 63 -5.45 -14.86 -25.40
N VAL A 64 -5.88 -14.86 -24.15
CA VAL A 64 -5.05 -15.06 -22.98
C VAL A 64 -5.41 -16.44 -22.42
N GLU A 65 -4.42 -17.31 -22.31
CA GLU A 65 -4.65 -18.70 -21.92
C GLU A 65 -5.08 -18.81 -20.48
N GLU A 66 -4.38 -18.10 -19.60
CA GLU A 66 -4.61 -18.16 -18.16
C GLU A 66 -4.45 -16.78 -17.52
N VAL A 67 -5.40 -16.43 -16.66
CA VAL A 67 -5.31 -15.28 -15.76
C VAL A 67 -5.67 -15.74 -14.37
N ASN A 68 -4.74 -15.65 -13.43
CA ASN A 68 -5.04 -15.77 -12.02
C ASN A 68 -5.16 -14.36 -11.43
N SER A 69 -6.35 -14.01 -10.93
CA SER A 69 -6.63 -12.68 -10.35
C SER A 69 -6.94 -12.78 -8.87
N ILE A 70 -6.24 -12.02 -8.04
CA ILE A 70 -6.65 -11.77 -6.65
C ILE A 70 -7.76 -10.71 -6.70
N GLY A 71 -8.97 -11.05 -6.24
CA GLY A 71 -10.16 -10.24 -6.48
C GLY A 71 -10.67 -10.23 -7.93
N ALA A 72 -11.81 -9.59 -8.15
CA ALA A 72 -12.33 -9.33 -9.50
C ALA A 72 -11.44 -8.29 -10.21
N GLY A 73 -11.41 -8.34 -11.54
CA GLY A 73 -10.54 -7.45 -12.30
C GLY A 73 -10.87 -7.39 -13.79
N TRP A 74 -9.93 -6.81 -14.53
CA TRP A 74 -10.01 -6.64 -15.98
C TRP A 74 -8.71 -7.04 -16.63
N VAL A 75 -8.75 -7.71 -17.78
CA VAL A 75 -7.60 -7.76 -18.69
C VAL A 75 -7.77 -6.64 -19.70
N VAL A 76 -6.82 -5.72 -19.75
CA VAL A 76 -6.82 -4.55 -20.62
C VAL A 76 -5.66 -4.66 -21.60
N VAL A 77 -5.94 -4.45 -22.89
CA VAL A 77 -4.95 -4.48 -23.96
C VAL A 77 -4.64 -3.05 -24.40
N TYR A 78 -3.35 -2.69 -24.41
CA TYR A 78 -2.83 -1.38 -24.77
C TYR A 78 -1.97 -1.45 -26.03
N ALA A 79 -2.02 -0.39 -26.85
CA ALA A 79 -0.98 -0.10 -27.82
C ALA A 79 0.34 0.24 -27.09
N SER A 80 1.47 -0.05 -27.74
CA SER A 80 2.79 0.40 -27.31
C SER A 80 3.08 1.80 -27.83
N GLU A 81 3.32 2.72 -26.91
CA GLU A 81 3.75 4.09 -27.18
C GLU A 81 5.12 4.31 -26.55
N ASN A 82 6.15 4.44 -27.39
CA ASN A 82 7.55 4.59 -26.96
C ASN A 82 8.03 3.48 -26.01
N GLY A 83 7.55 2.25 -26.21
CA GLY A 83 7.89 1.11 -25.37
C GLY A 83 7.18 1.12 -24.01
N THR A 84 6.06 1.84 -23.87
CA THR A 84 5.21 1.87 -22.67
C THR A 84 3.74 1.68 -23.05
N PRO A 85 2.86 1.19 -22.16
CA PRO A 85 1.43 1.13 -22.41
C PRO A 85 0.86 2.52 -22.70
N GLY A 86 0.21 2.65 -23.87
CA GLY A 86 -0.37 3.90 -24.36
C GLY A 86 -1.89 3.85 -24.40
N THR A 87 -2.44 3.97 -25.61
CA THR A 87 -3.90 3.94 -25.83
C THR A 87 -4.50 2.54 -25.61
N ILE A 88 -5.67 2.45 -24.96
CA ILE A 88 -6.42 1.20 -24.79
C ILE A 88 -7.02 0.74 -26.12
N LEU A 89 -6.77 -0.52 -26.47
CA LEU A 89 -7.32 -1.20 -27.65
C LEU A 89 -8.60 -1.98 -27.32
N GLY A 90 -8.70 -2.53 -26.11
CA GLY A 90 -9.85 -3.32 -25.66
C GLY A 90 -9.65 -3.88 -24.27
N TYR A 91 -10.72 -4.38 -23.65
CA TYR A 91 -10.67 -4.97 -22.32
C TYR A 91 -11.80 -5.98 -22.10
N THR A 92 -11.64 -6.87 -21.11
CA THR A 92 -12.65 -7.85 -20.72
C THR A 92 -12.59 -8.11 -19.21
N PRO A 93 -13.72 -8.37 -18.52
CA PRO A 93 -13.70 -8.65 -17.09
C PRO A 93 -13.18 -10.06 -16.81
N VAL A 94 -12.50 -10.22 -15.68
CA VAL A 94 -12.06 -11.50 -15.12
C VAL A 94 -12.57 -11.67 -13.69
N GLN A 95 -12.86 -12.90 -13.30
CA GLN A 95 -13.30 -13.23 -11.95
C GLN A 95 -12.10 -13.43 -11.02
N SER A 96 -12.33 -13.38 -9.71
CA SER A 96 -11.33 -13.79 -8.74
C SER A 96 -10.97 -15.27 -8.88
N GLY A 97 -9.67 -15.56 -8.82
CA GLY A 97 -9.09 -16.88 -9.05
C GLY A 97 -8.69 -17.10 -10.51
N LEU A 98 -8.71 -18.38 -10.91
CA LEU A 98 -8.28 -18.84 -12.23
C LEU A 98 -9.35 -18.56 -13.30
N ASN A 99 -8.94 -17.89 -14.38
CA ASN A 99 -9.71 -17.69 -15.59
C ASN A 99 -8.93 -18.31 -16.75
N GLU A 100 -9.58 -19.18 -17.52
CA GLU A 100 -8.98 -19.86 -18.68
C GLU A 100 -9.62 -19.34 -19.98
N ASP A 101 -8.87 -19.34 -21.08
CA ASP A 101 -9.34 -18.99 -22.43
C ASP A 101 -9.99 -17.60 -22.52
N VAL A 102 -9.40 -16.62 -21.84
CA VAL A 102 -9.90 -15.24 -21.79
C VAL A 102 -9.72 -14.58 -23.15
N THR A 103 -10.84 -14.21 -23.78
CA THR A 103 -10.85 -13.55 -25.09
C THR A 103 -11.16 -12.06 -24.96
N ILE A 104 -10.31 -11.22 -25.54
CA ILE A 104 -10.45 -9.77 -25.57
C ILE A 104 -10.69 -9.34 -27.01
N THR A 105 -11.76 -8.57 -27.26
CA THR A 105 -11.95 -7.89 -28.57
C THR A 105 -11.17 -6.58 -28.54
N ILE A 106 -10.38 -6.32 -29.58
CA ILE A 106 -9.52 -5.14 -29.68
C ILE A 106 -9.81 -4.32 -30.93
N ASP A 107 -9.59 -3.01 -30.86
CA ASP A 107 -9.54 -2.13 -32.02
C ASP A 107 -8.20 -2.31 -32.75
N THR A 108 -8.22 -3.01 -33.87
CA THR A 108 -7.01 -3.28 -34.66
C THR A 108 -6.51 -2.06 -35.44
N ASP A 109 -7.34 -1.04 -35.64
CA ASP A 109 -6.93 0.17 -36.36
C ASP A 109 -5.99 1.05 -35.51
N LEU A 110 -6.06 0.90 -34.18
CA LEU A 110 -5.20 1.57 -33.20
C LEU A 110 -4.01 0.71 -32.76
N ALA A 111 -3.97 -0.56 -33.16
CA ALA A 111 -2.94 -1.50 -32.72
C ALA A 111 -1.56 -1.16 -33.31
N THR A 112 -0.54 -1.27 -32.47
CA THR A 112 0.87 -1.10 -32.82
C THR A 112 1.57 -2.45 -33.00
N PRO A 113 2.76 -2.51 -33.63
CA PRO A 113 3.52 -3.75 -33.77
C PRO A 113 3.75 -4.50 -32.45
N GLU A 114 3.86 -3.77 -31.35
CA GLU A 114 3.93 -4.30 -30.00
C GLU A 114 2.70 -3.83 -29.21
N ILE A 115 2.12 -4.69 -28.38
CA ILE A 115 0.97 -4.39 -27.51
C ILE A 115 1.20 -5.00 -26.13
N TYR A 116 0.51 -4.49 -25.11
CA TYR A 116 0.58 -4.98 -23.73
C TYR A 116 -0.79 -5.50 -23.28
N ALA A 117 -0.84 -6.69 -22.71
CA ALA A 117 -2.00 -7.17 -21.96
C ALA A 117 -1.69 -7.02 -20.47
N ILE A 118 -2.49 -6.25 -19.75
CA ILE A 118 -2.25 -5.87 -18.35
C ILE A 118 -3.48 -6.26 -17.54
N LEU A 119 -3.26 -6.91 -16.39
CA LEU A 119 -4.31 -7.14 -15.40
C LEU A 119 -4.55 -5.85 -14.61
N HIS A 120 -5.81 -5.44 -14.50
CA HIS A 120 -6.30 -4.32 -13.71
C HIS A 120 -7.22 -4.83 -12.59
N THR A 121 -7.30 -4.07 -11.50
CA THR A 121 -8.29 -4.31 -10.44
C THR A 121 -9.70 -3.88 -10.89
N ASP A 122 -10.75 -4.41 -10.27
CA ASP A 122 -12.15 -3.95 -10.39
C ASP A 122 -12.55 -3.33 -9.03
N GLN A 123 -12.32 -2.03 -8.88
CA GLN A 123 -12.48 -1.28 -7.64
C GLN A 123 -13.48 -0.14 -7.85
N GLY A 124 -14.40 0.05 -6.91
CA GLY A 124 -15.48 1.03 -7.07
C GLY A 124 -16.80 0.37 -7.45
N GLU A 125 -17.33 0.65 -8.66
CA GLU A 125 -18.58 0.07 -9.12
C GLU A 125 -18.32 -1.31 -9.73
N ALA A 126 -18.51 -2.37 -8.93
CA ALA A 126 -18.27 -3.75 -9.35
C ALA A 126 -18.80 -4.08 -10.76
N GLY A 127 -17.90 -4.49 -11.64
CA GLY A 127 -18.19 -4.86 -13.03
C GLY A 127 -18.33 -3.69 -14.00
N ALA A 128 -17.95 -2.47 -13.59
CA ALA A 128 -17.79 -1.33 -14.47
C ALA A 128 -16.29 -1.02 -14.64
N PHE A 129 -15.81 -0.93 -15.88
CA PHE A 129 -14.41 -0.58 -16.11
C PHE A 129 -14.20 0.93 -15.95
N GLU A 130 -13.46 1.31 -14.91
CA GLU A 130 -13.31 2.68 -14.40
C GLU A 130 -11.87 3.19 -14.58
N PHE A 131 -11.42 3.27 -15.84
CA PHE A 131 -10.09 3.77 -16.21
C PHE A 131 -10.13 4.94 -17.22
N PRO A 132 -9.32 5.99 -17.01
CA PRO A 132 -8.44 6.20 -15.85
C PRO A 132 -9.25 6.47 -14.57
N GLY A 133 -8.81 5.88 -13.45
CA GLY A 133 -9.59 5.88 -12.21
C GLY A 133 -9.21 4.77 -11.25
N LEU A 134 -10.21 4.16 -10.60
CA LEU A 134 -10.03 3.17 -9.53
C LEU A 134 -9.53 1.82 -10.05
N ASP A 135 -9.82 1.49 -11.32
CA ASP A 135 -9.38 0.25 -11.95
C ASP A 135 -7.93 0.38 -12.45
N ILE A 136 -7.00 0.49 -11.52
CA ILE A 136 -5.57 0.63 -11.81
C ILE A 136 -4.93 -0.72 -12.19
N PRO A 137 -3.77 -0.70 -12.88
CA PRO A 137 -2.99 -1.92 -13.09
C PRO A 137 -2.68 -2.64 -11.79
N VAL A 138 -2.81 -3.96 -11.77
CA VAL A 138 -2.36 -4.80 -10.64
C VAL A 138 -0.84 -4.74 -10.60
N ILE A 139 -0.32 -4.25 -9.47
CA ILE A 139 1.11 -4.15 -9.22
C ILE A 139 1.51 -5.21 -8.21
N GLN A 140 2.44 -6.08 -8.60
CA GLN A 140 3.00 -7.11 -7.74
C GLN A 140 4.52 -7.03 -7.77
N ASN A 141 5.14 -6.96 -6.59
CA ASN A 141 6.61 -6.82 -6.45
C ASN A 141 7.17 -5.62 -7.27
N GLY A 142 6.43 -4.51 -7.33
CA GLY A 142 6.81 -3.29 -8.06
C GLY A 142 6.69 -3.38 -9.60
N LYS A 143 6.07 -4.44 -10.12
CA LYS A 143 5.84 -4.62 -11.56
C LYS A 143 4.36 -4.81 -11.85
N MET A 144 3.90 -4.32 -12.98
CA MET A 144 2.56 -4.67 -13.44
C MET A 144 2.49 -6.16 -13.75
N VAL A 145 1.37 -6.77 -13.42
CA VAL A 145 1.02 -8.11 -13.91
C VAL A 145 0.63 -7.96 -15.38
N ALA A 146 1.62 -8.09 -16.25
CA ALA A 146 1.50 -7.78 -17.67
C ALA A 146 2.30 -8.75 -18.54
N GLU A 147 1.82 -8.97 -19.76
CA GLU A 147 2.52 -9.67 -20.83
C GLU A 147 2.61 -8.79 -22.07
N THR A 148 3.73 -8.90 -22.79
CA THR A 148 3.96 -8.16 -24.03
C THR A 148 3.76 -9.08 -25.23
N LEU A 149 3.04 -8.59 -26.24
CA LEU A 149 2.78 -9.34 -27.46
C LEU A 149 3.30 -8.56 -28.67
N GLN A 150 3.81 -9.29 -29.67
CA GLN A 150 4.06 -8.74 -30.99
C GLN A 150 2.83 -9.04 -31.85
N THR A 151 2.26 -8.03 -32.48
CA THR A 151 1.25 -8.23 -33.50
C THR A 151 1.93 -8.76 -34.76
N GLU A 152 1.43 -9.87 -35.31
CA GLU A 152 1.83 -10.27 -36.64
C GLU A 152 1.27 -9.23 -37.62
N ALA A 153 2.10 -8.27 -38.02
CA ALA A 153 1.71 -7.26 -38.97
C ALA A 153 1.16 -7.94 -40.24
N VAL A 154 -0.12 -7.71 -40.55
CA VAL A 154 -0.61 -7.90 -41.92
C VAL A 154 0.11 -6.85 -42.76
N VAL A 155 1.26 -7.23 -43.32
CA VAL A 155 2.04 -6.40 -44.23
C VAL A 155 1.23 -6.17 -45.50
N GLN A 156 0.41 -5.11 -45.52
CA GLN A 156 0.00 -4.47 -46.76
C GLN A 156 1.01 -3.36 -47.08
N ILE A 157 2.11 -3.76 -47.72
CA ILE A 157 3.05 -2.85 -48.37
C ILE A 157 2.32 -1.97 -49.40
N THR A 158 2.05 -0.72 -49.04
CA THR A 158 2.01 0.38 -50.01
C THR A 158 3.23 1.23 -49.76
N GLU A 159 4.31 0.92 -50.47
CA GLU A 159 5.55 1.71 -50.43
C GLU A 159 5.25 3.16 -50.84
N THR A 160 5.37 4.07 -49.87
CA THR A 160 5.48 5.51 -50.12
C THR A 160 6.96 5.87 -50.02
N PRO A 161 7.59 6.47 -51.05
CA PRO A 161 9.03 6.69 -51.06
C PRO A 161 9.45 7.76 -50.05
N GLU A 162 10.51 7.45 -49.32
CA GLU A 162 11.20 8.26 -48.31
C GLU A 162 11.80 9.55 -48.91
N PRO A 163 11.72 10.73 -48.25
CA PRO A 163 12.46 11.92 -48.65
C PRO A 163 13.94 11.82 -48.25
N PRO A 164 14.86 12.48 -48.97
CA PRO A 164 16.30 12.29 -48.80
C PRO A 164 16.84 12.93 -47.51
N SER A 165 17.78 12.22 -46.88
CA SER A 165 18.48 12.54 -45.65
C SER A 165 19.42 13.75 -45.77
N GLU A 166 19.42 14.58 -44.73
CA GLU A 166 20.33 15.72 -44.51
C GLU A 166 21.60 15.25 -43.74
N PRO A 167 22.79 15.88 -43.92
CA PRO A 167 24.06 15.34 -43.42
C PRO A 167 24.28 15.60 -41.92
N PRO A 168 25.18 14.83 -41.26
CA PRO A 168 25.40 14.93 -39.83
C PRO A 168 26.30 16.12 -39.47
N ASP A 169 25.93 16.90 -38.47
CA ASP A 169 26.85 17.80 -37.76
C ASP A 169 27.18 17.27 -36.36
N SER A 170 28.47 17.39 -36.06
CA SER A 170 29.18 16.84 -34.93
C SER A 170 29.23 17.86 -33.79
N GLY A 171 28.68 17.51 -32.64
CA GLY A 171 28.84 18.25 -31.40
C GLY A 171 29.17 17.30 -30.26
N SER A 172 30.47 17.13 -29.98
CA SER A 172 30.98 16.41 -28.83
C SER A 172 30.87 17.26 -27.57
N VAL A 173 30.24 16.74 -26.50
CA VAL A 173 30.51 17.16 -25.12
C VAL A 173 30.74 15.93 -24.27
N THR A 174 31.96 15.85 -23.74
CA THR A 174 32.43 14.93 -22.73
C THR A 174 31.90 15.30 -21.35
N GLY A 175 31.25 14.36 -20.67
CA GLY A 175 30.98 14.40 -19.23
C GLY A 175 31.06 12.99 -18.67
N GLN A 176 32.10 12.71 -17.88
CA GLN A 176 32.18 11.50 -17.07
C GLN A 176 31.24 11.65 -15.87
N GLY A 177 30.19 10.83 -15.85
CA GLY A 177 29.33 10.57 -14.72
C GLY A 177 29.00 9.06 -14.73
N GLU A 178 28.88 8.48 -13.54
CA GLU A 178 28.64 7.07 -13.28
C GLU A 178 27.49 6.44 -14.09
N PRO A 179 27.44 5.09 -14.24
CA PRO A 179 26.43 4.42 -15.05
C PRO A 179 25.02 4.80 -14.57
N ILE A 180 24.32 5.56 -15.41
CA ILE A 180 22.90 5.85 -15.24
C ILE A 180 22.11 4.55 -15.37
N SER A 181 21.45 4.16 -14.28
CA SER A 181 20.30 3.25 -14.27
C SER A 181 19.24 3.74 -15.26
N PRO A 182 18.38 2.86 -15.81
CA PRO A 182 17.49 3.24 -16.90
C PRO A 182 16.58 4.42 -16.48
N SER A 183 16.81 5.57 -17.14
CA SER A 183 15.77 6.55 -17.51
C SER A 183 15.15 7.46 -16.44
N GLY A 184 15.95 8.11 -15.59
CA GLY A 184 15.70 9.48 -15.08
C GLY A 184 14.47 9.79 -14.20
N VAL A 185 13.44 8.96 -14.14
CA VAL A 185 12.28 9.09 -13.23
C VAL A 185 12.40 8.13 -12.06
N SER A 186 12.04 8.58 -10.85
CA SER A 186 12.14 7.75 -9.64
C SER A 186 11.26 8.29 -8.51
N VAL A 187 10.90 7.39 -7.59
CA VAL A 187 10.33 7.71 -6.28
C VAL A 187 11.16 6.97 -5.24
N LYS A 188 11.46 7.62 -4.12
CA LYS A 188 12.09 7.00 -2.97
C LYS A 188 11.39 7.42 -1.68
N VAL A 189 10.89 6.44 -0.94
CA VAL A 189 10.25 6.61 0.36
C VAL A 189 10.86 5.65 1.37
N ASP A 190 11.36 6.16 2.50
CA ASP A 190 11.80 5.35 3.62
C ASP A 190 10.60 4.97 4.51
N ASP A 191 10.67 3.80 5.14
CA ASP A 191 9.73 3.39 6.18
C ASP A 191 9.67 4.45 7.28
N GLN A 192 8.46 4.81 7.68
CA GLN A 192 8.27 5.93 8.59
C GLN A 192 7.01 5.78 9.44
N ALA A 193 7.03 6.43 10.61
CA ALA A 193 5.85 6.53 11.44
C ALA A 193 4.96 7.64 10.91
N ILE A 194 3.70 7.32 10.62
CA ILE A 194 2.69 8.33 10.29
C ILE A 194 2.05 8.77 11.60
N ARG A 195 2.32 10.01 12.00
CA ARG A 195 1.79 10.61 13.23
C ARG A 195 0.35 11.09 13.00
N GLU A 196 -0.31 11.57 14.05
CA GLU A 196 -1.68 12.11 13.96
C GLU A 196 -1.81 13.30 12.99
N ASP A 197 -0.70 13.95 12.64
CA ASP A 197 -0.66 15.02 11.65
C ASP A 197 -0.81 14.53 10.20
N GLY A 198 -0.70 13.21 9.97
CA GLY A 198 -0.91 12.60 8.67
C GLY A 198 0.12 13.01 7.63
N VAL A 199 1.38 13.21 8.01
CA VAL A 199 2.42 13.63 7.06
C VAL A 199 3.29 12.44 6.63
N VAL A 200 3.34 12.20 5.32
CA VAL A 200 4.33 11.31 4.67
C VAL A 200 5.45 12.17 4.10
N ILE A 201 6.70 11.81 4.38
CA ILE A 201 7.89 12.44 3.78
C ILE A 201 8.43 11.53 2.69
N VAL A 202 8.40 12.01 1.45
CA VAL A 202 9.00 11.34 0.29
C VAL A 202 10.39 11.92 0.08
N GLN A 203 11.43 11.10 0.29
CA GLN A 203 12.83 11.57 0.33
C GLN A 203 13.26 12.13 -1.00
N GLU A 204 12.87 11.48 -2.10
CA GLU A 204 13.22 11.91 -3.44
C GLU A 204 12.11 11.53 -4.45
N VAL A 205 11.81 12.47 -5.34
CA VAL A 205 10.98 12.23 -6.53
C VAL A 205 11.70 12.86 -7.71
N VAL A 206 11.88 12.13 -8.80
CA VAL A 206 12.34 12.70 -10.07
C VAL A 206 11.24 12.51 -11.11
N SER A 207 10.71 13.61 -11.61
CA SER A 207 9.64 13.64 -12.62
C SER A 207 10.16 14.17 -13.96
N LEU A 208 9.58 13.71 -15.07
CA LEU A 208 9.78 14.28 -16.40
C LEU A 208 8.52 15.05 -16.80
N GLY A 209 8.56 16.36 -16.59
CA GLY A 209 7.39 17.24 -16.63
C GLY A 209 6.71 17.41 -15.26
N PRO A 210 5.72 18.31 -15.17
CA PRO A 210 4.86 18.42 -14.00
C PRO A 210 4.20 17.08 -13.69
N GLY A 211 4.05 16.78 -12.40
CA GLY A 211 3.44 15.53 -11.95
C GLY A 211 2.90 15.62 -10.53
N TRP A 212 2.44 14.47 -10.03
CA TRP A 212 1.94 14.31 -8.67
C TRP A 212 2.64 13.14 -8.00
N ILE A 213 3.09 13.31 -6.76
CA ILE A 213 3.35 12.15 -5.91
C ILE A 213 2.06 11.81 -5.17
N VAL A 214 1.60 10.58 -5.30
CA VAL A 214 0.30 10.12 -4.79
C VAL A 214 0.53 8.96 -3.83
N ILE A 215 -0.07 9.03 -2.64
CA ILE A 215 0.00 7.99 -1.62
C ILE A 215 -1.28 7.18 -1.64
N TYR A 216 -1.13 5.87 -1.78
CA TYR A 216 -2.19 4.88 -1.76
C TYR A 216 -2.12 4.04 -0.49
N SER A 217 -3.28 3.67 0.04
CA SER A 217 -3.39 2.58 1.02
C SER A 217 -3.10 1.23 0.37
N ASP A 218 -2.79 0.24 1.20
CA ASP A 218 -2.65 -1.16 0.80
C ASP A 218 -3.96 -1.92 1.03
N GLU A 219 -4.42 -2.61 0.01
CA GLU A 219 -5.44 -3.64 0.12
C GLU A 219 -4.91 -4.90 -0.57
N GLU A 220 -4.80 -5.99 0.18
CA GLU A 220 -4.36 -7.29 -0.32
C GLU A 220 -2.98 -7.27 -1.03
N GLY A 221 -2.06 -6.39 -0.61
CA GLY A 221 -0.73 -6.29 -1.23
C GLY A 221 -0.70 -5.45 -2.50
N HIS A 222 -1.74 -4.66 -2.76
CA HIS A 222 -1.88 -3.80 -3.94
C HIS A 222 -2.26 -2.37 -3.53
N PRO A 223 -1.85 -1.34 -4.31
CA PRO A 223 -2.35 0.02 -4.11
C PRO A 223 -3.87 0.05 -4.28
N ALA A 224 -4.58 0.67 -3.34
CA ALA A 224 -6.04 0.65 -3.30
C ALA A 224 -6.62 2.07 -3.47
N GLU A 225 -6.96 2.75 -2.39
CA GLU A 225 -7.49 4.11 -2.45
C GLU A 225 -6.40 5.17 -2.29
N VAL A 226 -6.56 6.30 -2.97
CA VAL A 226 -5.71 7.48 -2.74
C VAL A 226 -6.04 8.08 -1.39
N ILE A 227 -5.02 8.20 -0.54
CA ILE A 227 -5.14 8.79 0.80
C ILE A 227 -4.46 10.16 0.91
N GLY A 228 -3.62 10.55 -0.05
CA GLY A 228 -3.03 11.88 -0.14
C GLY A 228 -2.22 12.08 -1.42
N PHE A 229 -1.94 13.33 -1.77
CA PHE A 229 -1.13 13.66 -2.95
C PHE A 229 -0.45 15.03 -2.81
N MET A 230 0.63 15.25 -3.56
CA MET A 230 1.33 16.54 -3.64
C MET A 230 1.87 16.76 -5.05
N SER A 231 1.75 17.98 -5.57
CA SER A 231 2.32 18.34 -6.87
C SER A 231 3.84 18.35 -6.82
N VAL A 232 4.50 17.78 -7.82
CA VAL A 232 5.94 17.83 -8.02
C VAL A 232 6.27 18.52 -9.35
N PRO A 233 7.25 19.44 -9.39
CA PRO A 233 7.70 20.04 -10.65
C PRO A 233 8.50 19.04 -11.50
N ASP A 234 8.75 19.42 -12.76
CA ASP A 234 9.74 18.76 -13.61
C ASP A 234 11.12 18.70 -12.94
N GLY A 235 11.79 17.55 -13.04
CA GLY A 235 13.07 17.27 -12.41
C GLY A 235 12.95 16.72 -10.98
N ALA A 236 14.03 16.92 -10.20
CA ALA A 236 14.16 16.33 -8.87
C ALA A 236 13.56 17.21 -7.77
N SER A 237 12.82 16.57 -6.87
CA SER A 237 12.28 17.12 -5.62
C SER A 237 12.77 16.28 -4.44
N GLN A 238 13.04 16.92 -3.30
CA GLN A 238 13.52 16.24 -2.09
C GLN A 238 12.67 16.60 -0.88
N ASN A 239 12.49 15.63 0.03
CA ASN A 239 11.72 15.78 1.26
C ASN A 239 10.32 16.37 0.98
N VAL A 240 9.63 15.81 -0.02
CA VAL A 240 8.28 16.25 -0.37
C VAL A 240 7.35 15.80 0.74
N GLU A 241 6.69 16.75 1.38
CA GLU A 241 5.69 16.49 2.42
C GLU A 241 4.33 16.25 1.75
N VAL A 242 3.72 15.10 2.01
CA VAL A 242 2.39 14.75 1.51
C VAL A 242 1.46 14.59 2.70
N ASN A 243 0.41 15.42 2.74
CA ASN A 243 -0.64 15.25 3.72
C ASN A 243 -1.56 14.10 3.29
N VAL A 244 -1.73 13.12 4.15
CA VAL A 244 -2.61 11.96 3.96
C VAL A 244 -3.75 11.98 4.97
N ASP A 245 -4.85 11.30 4.66
CA ASP A 245 -5.93 11.02 5.60
C ASP A 245 -5.47 9.95 6.62
N PRO A 246 -5.25 10.29 7.91
CA PRO A 246 -4.76 9.34 8.90
C PRO A 246 -5.74 8.17 9.13
N GLY A 247 -7.03 8.37 8.87
CA GLY A 247 -8.06 7.35 9.05
C GLY A 247 -8.00 6.22 8.02
N LYS A 248 -7.22 6.40 6.95
CA LYS A 248 -7.07 5.46 5.84
C LYS A 248 -5.66 4.87 5.74
N VAL A 249 -4.79 5.20 6.68
CA VAL A 249 -3.42 4.68 6.71
C VAL A 249 -3.44 3.20 7.05
N THR A 250 -2.79 2.41 6.21
CA THR A 250 -2.57 0.97 6.37
C THR A 250 -1.12 0.70 6.82
N ALA A 251 -0.83 -0.54 7.24
CA ALA A 251 0.51 -0.94 7.69
C ALA A 251 1.57 -0.82 6.58
N GLU A 252 1.14 -0.93 5.33
CA GLU A 252 1.94 -0.69 4.14
C GLU A 252 1.26 0.39 3.31
N LEU A 253 2.05 1.23 2.64
CA LEU A 253 1.58 2.26 1.73
C LEU A 253 2.40 2.24 0.45
N TYR A 254 1.83 2.79 -0.62
CA TYR A 254 2.52 2.96 -1.89
C TYR A 254 2.59 4.44 -2.26
N ALA A 255 3.76 4.88 -2.70
CA ALA A 255 3.95 6.19 -3.29
C ALA A 255 4.16 6.04 -4.79
N LEU A 256 3.21 6.51 -5.59
CA LEU A 256 3.25 6.44 -7.06
C LEU A 256 3.46 7.84 -7.63
N LEU A 257 4.38 7.96 -8.60
CA LEU A 257 4.45 9.16 -9.42
C LEU A 257 3.34 9.10 -10.48
N HIS A 258 2.54 10.15 -10.58
CA HIS A 258 1.53 10.35 -11.61
C HIS A 258 1.94 11.50 -12.54
N VAL A 259 1.51 11.41 -13.80
CA VAL A 259 1.59 12.56 -14.72
C VAL A 259 0.58 13.63 -14.31
N ASP A 260 0.89 14.90 -14.60
CA ASP A 260 -0.06 16.02 -14.53
C ASP A 260 -0.47 16.36 -15.97
N LYS A 261 -1.52 15.68 -16.45
CA LYS A 261 -2.10 15.88 -17.78
C LYS A 261 -3.43 16.62 -17.63
N GLY A 262 -4.15 16.87 -18.73
CA GLY A 262 -5.40 17.62 -18.64
C GLY A 262 -5.20 19.06 -18.15
N GLN A 263 -5.68 19.38 -16.94
CA GLN A 263 -5.61 20.72 -16.37
C GLN A 263 -4.41 20.86 -15.42
N VAL A 264 -3.25 21.18 -16.00
CA VAL A 264 -1.98 21.40 -15.28
C VAL A 264 -2.15 22.09 -13.92
N GLY A 265 -1.65 21.43 -12.87
CA GLY A 265 -1.67 21.87 -11.48
C GLY A 265 -2.98 21.58 -10.75
N THR A 266 -3.87 20.79 -11.33
CA THR A 266 -5.08 20.26 -10.68
C THR A 266 -5.01 18.74 -10.72
N TYR A 267 -5.21 18.07 -9.57
CA TYR A 267 -5.13 16.62 -9.52
C TYR A 267 -6.46 16.00 -9.98
N GLU A 268 -6.43 15.28 -11.10
CA GLU A 268 -7.58 14.67 -11.77
C GLU A 268 -7.59 13.15 -11.66
N ASN A 269 -8.11 12.63 -10.54
CA ASN A 269 -8.35 11.20 -10.33
C ASN A 269 -9.78 10.95 -9.79
N PRO A 270 -10.64 10.18 -10.49
CA PRO A 270 -10.42 9.56 -11.81
C PRO A 270 -10.25 10.61 -12.92
N GLY A 271 -9.36 10.37 -13.89
CA GLY A 271 -9.07 11.34 -14.95
C GLY A 271 -7.67 11.22 -15.57
N GLU A 272 -7.21 12.28 -16.21
CA GLU A 272 -5.97 12.29 -17.02
C GLU A 272 -4.67 12.03 -16.21
N ASP A 273 -4.71 12.15 -14.88
CA ASP A 273 -3.56 12.01 -14.00
C ASP A 273 -3.33 10.55 -13.59
N THR A 274 -2.79 9.78 -14.52
CA THR A 274 -2.48 8.35 -14.34
C THR A 274 -1.07 8.12 -13.78
N PRO A 275 -0.79 6.96 -13.16
CA PRO A 275 0.57 6.57 -12.80
C PRO A 275 1.54 6.65 -13.98
N VAL A 276 2.78 7.07 -13.70
CA VAL A 276 3.89 7.03 -14.65
C VAL A 276 4.37 5.58 -14.77
N LEU A 277 4.38 5.07 -15.99
CA LEU A 277 4.82 3.72 -16.34
C LEU A 277 6.12 3.79 -17.14
N THR A 278 7.10 2.97 -16.79
CA THR A 278 8.33 2.72 -17.56
C THR A 278 8.34 1.28 -18.03
N GLU A 279 8.21 1.07 -19.33
CA GLU A 279 7.98 -0.25 -19.94
C GLU A 279 6.81 -1.01 -19.32
N ILE A 280 7.06 -1.81 -18.27
CA ILE A 280 6.03 -2.55 -17.52
C ILE A 280 6.12 -2.32 -15.99
N SER A 281 7.00 -1.42 -15.56
CA SER A 281 7.17 -1.04 -14.16
C SER A 281 6.49 0.30 -13.92
N ALA A 282 5.62 0.37 -12.92
CA ALA A 282 5.19 1.66 -12.40
C ALA A 282 6.35 2.34 -11.66
N VAL A 283 6.44 3.66 -11.76
CA VAL A 283 7.39 4.44 -10.96
C VAL A 283 6.80 4.61 -9.56
N LEU A 284 7.16 3.70 -8.67
CA LEU A 284 6.66 3.65 -7.31
C LEU A 284 7.73 3.29 -6.30
N ASP A 285 7.42 3.58 -5.04
CA ASP A 285 8.08 2.96 -3.89
C ASP A 285 7.03 2.46 -2.89
N ARG A 286 7.33 1.33 -2.23
CA ARG A 286 6.51 0.73 -1.16
C ARG A 286 7.22 0.99 0.15
N PHE A 287 6.48 1.43 1.16
CA PHE A 287 7.05 1.67 2.48
C PHE A 287 6.10 1.19 3.58
N GLU A 288 6.69 0.72 4.67
CA GLU A 288 5.95 0.30 5.85
C GLU A 288 5.65 1.52 6.72
N THR A 289 4.41 1.62 7.16
CA THR A 289 4.07 2.52 8.24
C THR A 289 4.36 1.80 9.54
N THR A 290 5.29 2.37 10.30
CA THR A 290 5.35 1.98 11.70
C THR A 290 4.15 2.62 12.37
N PRO A 291 3.31 1.85 13.10
CA PRO A 291 2.34 2.46 14.00
C PRO A 291 3.09 3.49 14.83
N THR A 292 2.55 4.70 14.97
CA THR A 292 3.07 5.64 15.96
C THR A 292 2.91 4.95 17.32
N GLY A 293 3.98 4.26 17.75
CA GLY A 293 3.94 3.21 18.77
C GLY A 293 4.89 2.00 18.57
N ALA A 294 5.68 1.92 17.48
CA ALA A 294 6.61 0.81 17.25
C ALA A 294 8.07 1.27 17.07
N ALA A 295 8.72 1.65 18.18
CA ALA A 295 10.15 1.38 18.31
C ALA A 295 10.29 -0.11 18.63
N ALA A 296 10.97 -0.86 17.76
CA ALA A 296 11.25 -2.27 17.93
C ALA A 296 11.82 -2.55 19.34
N ASN A 297 11.10 -3.34 20.14
CA ASN A 297 11.67 -4.35 21.04
C ASN A 297 10.57 -5.35 21.44
N THR A 298 10.92 -6.62 21.27
CA THR A 298 10.09 -7.80 21.48
C THR A 298 9.55 -7.95 22.91
N HIS A 299 8.32 -8.48 22.98
CA HIS A 299 7.79 -9.44 23.97
C HIS A 299 6.93 -8.89 25.12
N GLU A 300 5.63 -9.20 25.02
CA GLU A 300 4.54 -9.25 26.02
C GLU A 300 4.34 -8.03 26.97
N ASP A 301 3.07 -7.59 27.06
CA ASP A 301 2.51 -6.72 28.13
C ASP A 301 2.57 -5.19 27.90
N VAL A 302 1.88 -4.68 26.86
CA VAL A 302 1.79 -3.22 26.55
C VAL A 302 0.61 -2.52 27.26
N ASP A 303 -0.23 -3.23 28.01
CA ASP A 303 -1.40 -2.65 28.71
C ASP A 303 -1.15 -2.37 30.21
N THR A 304 0.08 -2.49 30.71
CA THR A 304 0.42 -2.18 32.12
C THR A 304 1.19 -0.86 32.23
N PRO A 305 0.72 0.10 33.06
CA PRO A 305 1.46 1.33 33.34
C PRO A 305 2.86 1.02 33.88
N ARG A 306 3.89 1.57 33.24
CA ARG A 306 5.30 1.32 33.59
C ARG A 306 6.14 2.56 33.40
N VAL A 307 7.29 2.62 34.08
CA VAL A 307 8.27 3.70 33.90
C VAL A 307 9.65 3.06 33.81
N VAL A 308 10.38 3.35 32.74
CA VAL A 308 11.75 2.89 32.51
C VAL A 308 12.70 4.05 32.77
N VAL A 309 13.43 3.96 33.87
CA VAL A 309 14.51 4.88 34.23
C VAL A 309 15.79 4.08 34.36
N VAL A 310 16.85 4.57 33.75
CA VAL A 310 18.19 4.01 33.95
C VAL A 310 18.87 4.79 35.07
N GLU A 311 19.56 4.08 35.97
CA GLU A 311 20.40 4.71 37.00
C GLU A 311 21.32 5.74 36.34
N GLN A 312 21.26 6.97 36.82
CA GLN A 312 22.00 8.06 36.21
C GLN A 312 22.58 8.99 37.26
N PRO A 313 23.78 9.54 37.02
CA PRO A 313 24.26 10.65 37.83
C PRO A 313 23.34 11.85 37.57
N LEU A 314 22.85 12.49 38.63
CA LEU A 314 22.07 13.71 38.47
C LEU A 314 23.02 14.85 38.06
N ARG A 315 23.01 15.20 36.77
CA ARG A 315 23.70 16.39 36.24
C ARG A 315 22.72 17.57 36.24
N GLY A 316 22.60 18.24 37.38
CA GLY A 316 21.70 19.39 37.57
C GLY A 316 20.31 18.98 38.08
N ASP A 317 19.30 19.79 37.79
CA ASP A 317 17.95 19.69 38.38
C ASP A 317 17.01 18.85 37.50
N THR A 318 17.51 17.86 36.78
CA THR A 318 16.72 17.14 35.78
C THR A 318 17.00 15.65 35.81
N LEU A 319 15.94 14.87 36.00
CA LEU A 319 15.94 13.42 35.83
C LEU A 319 15.48 13.10 34.41
N LYS A 320 16.25 12.29 33.69
CA LYS A 320 15.83 11.75 32.39
C LYS A 320 15.10 10.43 32.60
N VAL A 321 13.91 10.32 32.04
CA VAL A 321 13.14 9.08 32.01
C VAL A 321 13.06 8.66 30.54
N ALA A 322 13.61 7.49 30.24
CA ALA A 322 13.71 7.02 28.86
C ALA A 322 12.32 6.73 28.28
N GLU A 323 11.46 6.14 29.10
CA GLU A 323 10.10 5.77 28.73
C GLU A 323 9.18 5.76 29.95
N ALA A 324 7.92 6.15 29.76
CA ALA A 324 6.81 5.85 30.65
C ALA A 324 5.58 5.45 29.82
N VAL A 325 4.85 4.44 30.24
CA VAL A 325 3.53 4.08 29.69
C VAL A 325 2.48 4.37 30.74
N SER A 326 1.46 5.15 30.35
CA SER A 326 0.31 5.48 31.19
C SER A 326 -0.95 4.86 30.57
N ASP A 327 -1.92 4.46 31.38
CA ASP A 327 -3.24 3.94 30.97
C ASP A 327 -4.33 5.04 31.00
N GLY A 328 -3.89 6.29 30.89
CA GLY A 328 -4.69 7.50 30.88
C GLY A 328 -3.83 8.73 31.16
N THR A 329 -4.37 9.93 30.95
CA THR A 329 -3.65 11.16 31.30
C THR A 329 -3.40 11.21 32.80
N GLY A 330 -2.13 11.34 33.20
CA GLY A 330 -1.70 11.19 34.58
C GLY A 330 -0.45 12.00 34.90
N TRP A 331 0.03 11.90 36.13
CA TRP A 331 1.28 12.56 36.54
C TRP A 331 2.32 11.53 36.93
N LEU A 332 3.50 11.63 36.33
CA LEU A 332 4.70 10.99 36.85
C LEU A 332 5.22 11.81 38.03
N GLY A 333 5.18 11.25 39.24
CA GLY A 333 5.74 11.87 40.45
C GLY A 333 7.09 11.25 40.81
N VAL A 334 8.11 12.09 41.03
CA VAL A 334 9.42 11.64 41.55
C VAL A 334 9.48 11.92 43.04
N HIS A 335 9.77 10.90 43.84
CA HIS A 335 9.80 10.97 45.30
C HIS A 335 11.15 10.55 45.85
N VAL A 336 11.55 11.14 46.98
CA VAL A 336 12.69 10.63 47.76
C VAL A 336 12.21 9.49 48.65
N VAL A 337 12.89 8.35 48.56
CA VAL A 337 12.65 7.20 49.44
C VAL A 337 13.62 7.26 50.61
N ALA A 338 13.11 7.26 51.83
CA ALA A 338 13.94 7.23 53.03
C ALA A 338 14.58 5.84 53.22
N PRO A 339 15.66 5.70 54.03
CA PRO A 339 16.33 4.41 54.23
C PRO A 339 15.44 3.29 54.80
N ASP A 340 14.33 3.65 55.45
CA ASP A 340 13.33 2.72 55.97
C ASP A 340 12.27 2.29 54.93
N GLY A 341 12.42 2.76 53.68
CA GLY A 341 11.51 2.48 52.56
C GLY A 341 10.29 3.39 52.50
N SER A 342 10.14 4.37 53.41
CA SER A 342 9.03 5.31 53.35
C SER A 342 9.18 6.31 52.20
N ILE A 343 8.07 6.58 51.50
CA ILE A 343 8.02 7.50 50.35
C ILE A 343 7.74 8.91 50.88
N GLY A 344 8.67 9.84 50.67
CA GLY A 344 8.52 11.25 51.03
C GLY A 344 7.61 12.03 50.06
N SER A 345 7.49 13.34 50.25
CA SER A 345 6.80 14.22 49.29
C SER A 345 7.47 14.19 47.91
N ALA A 346 6.69 14.43 46.86
CA ALA A 346 7.22 14.58 45.50
C ALA A 346 8.22 15.74 45.44
N ILE A 347 9.32 15.52 44.73
CA ILE A 347 10.40 16.48 44.48
C ILE A 347 10.48 16.89 43.00
N GLY A 348 9.64 16.30 42.15
CA GLY A 348 9.47 16.67 40.75
C GLY A 348 8.24 15.96 40.19
N SER A 349 7.64 16.53 39.16
CA SER A 349 6.52 15.91 38.46
C SER A 349 6.48 16.30 37.00
N LEU A 350 5.97 15.41 36.16
CA LEU A 350 5.72 15.66 34.75
C LEU A 350 4.37 15.07 34.37
N LEU A 351 3.61 15.79 33.53
CA LEU A 351 2.36 15.28 33.00
C LEU A 351 2.68 14.18 31.97
N LEU A 352 2.01 13.04 32.09
CA LEU A 352 2.02 11.97 31.11
C LEU A 352 0.73 12.03 30.29
N GLU A 353 0.89 11.87 28.99
CA GLU A 353 -0.21 11.59 28.09
C GLU A 353 -0.58 10.09 28.20
N ASP A 354 -1.78 9.75 27.73
CA ASP A 354 -2.20 8.36 27.66
C ASP A 354 -1.30 7.60 26.67
N GLY A 355 -0.93 6.36 27.00
CA GLY A 355 0.02 5.57 26.23
C GLY A 355 1.48 5.87 26.53
N MET A 356 2.35 5.69 25.52
CA MET A 356 3.80 5.77 25.67
C MET A 356 4.31 7.22 25.60
N ASN A 357 5.16 7.57 26.56
CA ASN A 357 5.80 8.86 26.73
C ASN A 357 7.33 8.62 26.75
N SER A 358 8.09 9.17 25.80
CA SER A 358 9.54 8.96 25.68
C SER A 358 10.36 10.25 25.87
N ASP A 359 11.65 10.10 26.15
CA ASP A 359 12.62 11.21 26.30
C ASP A 359 12.20 12.30 27.32
N LEU A 360 11.56 11.85 28.40
CA LEU A 360 10.98 12.72 29.41
C LEU A 360 12.06 13.35 30.30
N ALA A 361 11.90 14.64 30.56
CA ALA A 361 12.78 15.41 31.43
C ALA A 361 12.00 15.95 32.63
N VAL A 362 12.12 15.28 33.79
CA VAL A 362 11.45 15.71 35.02
C VAL A 362 12.34 16.70 35.76
N LYS A 363 11.87 17.93 35.93
CA LYS A 363 12.58 18.94 36.73
C LYS A 363 12.46 18.63 38.22
N LEU A 364 13.58 18.57 38.92
CA LEU A 364 13.69 18.24 40.34
C LEU A 364 13.98 19.48 41.18
N ASP A 365 13.50 19.49 42.43
CA ASP A 365 13.93 20.42 43.47
C ASP A 365 15.33 20.02 43.98
N HIS A 366 16.35 20.74 43.52
CA HIS A 366 17.79 20.46 43.76
C HIS A 366 18.14 20.26 45.24
N GLY A 367 17.45 20.95 46.17
CA GLY A 367 17.75 20.89 47.60
C GLY A 367 17.41 19.55 48.26
N ARG A 368 16.70 18.67 47.55
CA ARG A 368 16.19 17.38 48.07
C ARG A 368 16.66 16.18 47.26
N ALA A 369 17.41 16.40 46.19
CA ALA A 369 17.96 15.36 45.33
C ALA A 369 19.39 14.95 45.77
N THR A 370 19.67 13.65 45.87
CA THR A 370 21.03 13.13 46.14
C THR A 370 21.82 12.93 44.85
N GLU A 371 23.15 12.93 44.90
CA GLU A 371 24.03 12.94 43.71
C GLU A 371 23.85 11.76 42.72
N THR A 372 23.17 10.69 43.15
CA THR A 372 22.78 9.53 42.32
C THR A 372 21.31 9.17 42.58
N MET A 373 20.53 8.92 41.52
CA MET A 373 19.14 8.45 41.57
C MET A 373 18.85 7.39 40.51
#